data_AF-A0A380JU00-F1
#
_entry.id   AF-A0A380JU00-F1
#
_cell.length_a   1.000
_cell.length_b   1.000
_cell.length_c   1.000
_cell.angle_alpha   90.00
_cell.angle_beta   90.00
_cell.angle_gamma   90.00
#
_symmetry.space_group_name_H-M   'P 1'
#
loop_
_entity.id
_entity.type
_entity.pdbx_description
1 polymer ?
#
loop_
_entity_poly.entity_id
_entity_poly.type
_entity_poly.pdbx_seq_one_letter_code
_entity_poly.pdbx_strand_id
1 'polypeptide(L)' 'MDQEIFSGFNTLLKKMYGKQASIETFNKFVEYCQKGKEVNGVKPVLNPINLYAFGLGIPTLEAMKIYRER' A
#
# COMPACT_ATOMS: atom_id res chain seq x y z
N MET A 1 13.12 -12.68 -1.68
CA MET A 1 11.66 -12.71 -1.47
C MET A 1 11.06 -11.30 -1.42
N ASP A 2 11.62 -10.37 -0.63
CA ASP A 2 11.07 -9.00 -0.54
C ASP A 2 11.11 -8.20 -1.85
N GLN A 3 12.14 -8.37 -2.69
CA GLN A 3 12.26 -7.63 -3.96
C GLN A 3 11.23 -8.03 -5.02
N GLU A 4 10.86 -9.31 -5.12
CA GLU A 4 9.85 -9.77 -6.09
C GLU A 4 8.45 -9.30 -5.68
N ILE A 5 8.13 -9.39 -4.40
CA ILE A 5 6.86 -8.89 -3.86
C ILE A 5 6.78 -7.36 -4.04
N PHE A 6 7.86 -6.64 -3.72
CA PHE A 6 7.96 -5.20 -3.95
C PHE A 6 7.74 -4.83 -5.41
N SER A 7 8.40 -5.52 -6.34
CA SER A 7 8.26 -5.31 -7.79
C SER A 7 6.82 -5.58 -8.27
N GLY A 8 6.22 -6.68 -7.81
CA GLY A 8 4.83 -7.02 -8.11
C GLY A 8 3.85 -5.96 -7.58
N PHE A 9 4.05 -5.50 -6.34
CA PHE A 9 3.22 -4.45 -5.75
C PHE A 9 3.36 -3.13 -6.51
N ASN A 10 4.58 -2.74 -6.88
CA ASN A 10 4.79 -1.52 -7.65
C ASN A 10 4.20 -1.58 -9.07
N THR A 11 4.21 -2.76 -9.70
CA THR A 11 3.54 -2.98 -10.99
C THR A 11 2.03 -2.74 -10.84
N LEU A 12 1.41 -3.29 -9.78
CA LEU A 12 -0.01 -3.09 -9.50
C LEU A 12 -0.32 -1.65 -9.09
N LEU A 13 0.51 -1.00 -8.27
CA LEU A 13 0.37 0.41 -7.92
C LEU A 13 0.41 1.31 -9.16
N LYS A 14 1.34 1.04 -10.09
CA LYS A 14 1.44 1.81 -11.33
C LYS A 14 0.18 1.65 -12.17
N LYS A 15 -0.36 0.44 -12.26
CA LYS A 15 -1.61 0.15 -13.00
C LYS A 15 -2.83 0.84 -12.36
N MET A 16 -2.99 0.74 -11.05
CA MET A 16 -4.18 1.27 -10.34
C MET A 16 -4.11 2.80 -10.15
N TYR A 17 -2.96 3.30 -9.71
CA TYR A 17 -2.79 4.68 -9.23
C TYR A 17 -1.84 5.53 -10.08
N GLY A 18 -1.16 4.94 -11.08
CA GLY A 18 -0.16 5.67 -11.88
C GLY A 18 1.10 6.04 -11.09
N LYS A 19 1.19 5.60 -9.83
CA LYS A 19 2.25 5.90 -8.87
C LYS A 19 2.96 4.63 -8.44
N GLN A 20 4.13 4.78 -7.83
CA GLN A 20 4.92 3.71 -7.24
C GLN A 20 5.31 4.10 -5.82
N ALA A 21 5.55 3.11 -4.96
CA ALA A 21 6.11 3.29 -3.64
C ALA A 21 7.63 3.10 -3.69
N SER A 22 8.35 3.81 -2.82
CA SER A 22 9.76 3.53 -2.56
C SER A 22 9.92 2.21 -1.81
N ILE A 23 11.10 1.60 -1.90
CA ILE A 23 11.42 0.39 -1.14
C ILE A 23 11.38 0.64 0.37
N GLU A 24 11.75 1.84 0.81
CA GLU A 24 11.67 2.25 2.22
C GLU A 24 10.22 2.24 2.72
N THR A 25 9.30 2.84 1.96
CA THR A 25 7.87 2.84 2.31
C THR A 25 7.31 1.42 2.33
N PHE A 26 7.71 0.58 1.37
CA PHE A 26 7.31 -0.82 1.33
C PHE A 26 7.77 -1.58 2.58
N ASN A 27 9.04 -1.45 2.97
CA ASN A 27 9.58 -2.13 4.15
C ASN A 27 8.86 -1.68 5.44
N LYS A 28 8.65 -0.37 5.60
CA LYS A 28 7.86 0.18 6.72
C LYS A 28 6.43 -0.35 6.74
N PHE A 29 5.82 -0.53 5.56
CA PHE A 29 4.49 -1.10 5.44
C PHE A 29 4.45 -2.60 5.78
N VAL A 30 5.49 -3.36 5.43
CA VAL A 30 5.62 -4.79 5.83
C VAL A 30 5.69 -4.90 7.36
N GLU A 31 6.56 -4.12 8.00
CA GLU A 31 6.65 -4.08 9.47
C GLU A 31 5.32 -3.66 10.11
N TYR A 32 4.63 -2.70 9.51
CA TYR A 32 3.30 -2.28 9.94
C TYR A 32 2.28 -3.43 9.88
N CYS A 33 2.25 -4.19 8.78
CA CYS A 33 1.37 -5.35 8.63
C CYS A 33 1.69 -6.44 9.66
N GLN A 34 2.96 -6.68 9.98
CA GLN A 34 3.38 -7.64 11.01
C GLN A 34 2.86 -7.28 12.41
N LYS A 35 2.71 -5.99 12.71
CA LYS A 35 2.11 -5.53 13.98
C LYS A 35 0.60 -5.79 14.07
N GLY A 36 -0.07 -5.97 12.94
CA GLY A 36 -1.48 -6.39 12.86
C GLY A 36 -2.51 -5.39 13.43
N LYS A 37 -2.10 -4.17 13.79
CA LYS A 37 -2.98 -3.15 14.37
C LYS A 37 -3.32 -2.08 13.33
N GLU A 38 -4.61 -1.86 13.11
CA GLU A 38 -5.10 -0.76 12.29
C GLU A 38 -4.79 0.59 12.98
N VAL A 39 -4.15 1.49 12.22
CA VAL A 39 -3.82 2.85 12.63
C VAL A 39 -4.30 3.81 11.54
N ASN A 40 -4.97 4.89 11.94
CA ASN A 40 -5.47 5.95 11.05
C ASN A 40 -6.31 5.43 9.86
N GLY A 41 -7.05 4.34 10.05
CA GLY A 41 -7.92 3.77 9.02
C GLY A 41 -7.19 3.01 7.90
N VAL A 42 -5.90 2.71 8.05
CA VAL A 42 -5.13 1.88 7.10
C VAL A 42 -5.16 0.44 7.58
N LYS A 43 -5.76 -0.46 6.80
CA LYS A 43 -5.81 -1.88 7.18
C LYS A 43 -4.41 -2.51 7.12
N PRO A 44 -3.93 -3.22 8.16
CA PRO A 44 -2.61 -3.86 8.21
C PRO A 44 -2.60 -5.19 7.44
N VAL A 45 -3.10 -5.18 6.20
CA VAL A 45 -3.15 -6.34 5.32
C VAL A 45 -2.24 -6.07 4.14
N LEU A 46 -1.28 -6.97 3.90
CA LEU A 46 -0.26 -6.83 2.87
C LEU A 46 -0.88 -6.92 1.46
N ASN A 47 -1.31 -5.78 0.93
CA ASN A 47 -1.82 -5.65 -0.43
C ASN A 47 -1.50 -4.26 -1.01
N PRO A 48 -1.57 -4.08 -2.34
CA PRO A 48 -1.20 -2.83 -2.99
C PRO A 48 -2.05 -1.61 -2.60
N ILE A 49 -3.36 -1.78 -2.37
CA ILE A 49 -4.25 -0.66 -1.99
C ILE A 49 -3.85 -0.10 -0.63
N ASN A 50 -3.56 -0.99 0.32
CA ASN A 50 -3.13 -0.61 1.66
C ASN A 50 -1.71 -0.03 1.65
N LEU A 51 -0.82 -0.51 0.78
CA LEU A 51 0.50 0.10 0.58
C LEU A 51 0.36 1.54 0.06
N TYR A 52 -0.55 1.77 -0.89
CA TYR A 52 -0.84 3.11 -1.39
C TYR A 52 -1.38 4.03 -0.28
N ALA A 53 -2.36 3.54 0.47
CA ALA A 53 -2.96 4.24 1.60
C ALA A 53 -1.91 4.61 2.66
N PHE A 54 -1.09 3.63 3.05
CA PHE A 54 0.01 3.78 4.01
C PHE A 54 1.03 4.82 3.55
N GLY A 55 1.48 4.73 2.28
CA GLY A 55 2.48 5.65 1.74
C GLY A 55 2.02 7.10 1.63
N LEU A 56 0.72 7.35 1.55
CA LEU A 56 0.13 8.69 1.50
C LEU A 56 -0.45 9.17 2.84
N GLY A 57 -0.52 8.30 3.85
CA GLY A 57 -1.13 8.62 5.15
C GLY A 57 -2.65 8.83 5.07
N ILE A 58 -3.33 8.17 4.13
CA ILE A 58 -4.80 8.25 3.96
C ILE A 58 -5.46 6.92 4.38
N PRO A 59 -6.76 6.92 4.78
CA PRO A 59 -7.46 5.68 5.09
C PRO A 59 -7.56 4.74 3.88
N THR A 60 -7.59 3.42 4.12
CA THR A 60 -7.79 2.40 3.06
C THR A 60 -9.06 2.66 2.25
N LEU A 61 -10.13 3.13 2.89
CA LEU A 61 -11.38 3.46 2.20
C LEU A 61 -11.20 4.59 1.18
N GLU A 62 -10.35 5.57 1.48
CA GLU A 62 -10.06 6.67 0.56
C GLU A 62 -9.24 6.19 -0.64
N ALA A 63 -8.22 5.36 -0.39
CA ALA A 63 -7.46 4.70 -1.46
C ALA A 63 -8.34 3.83 -2.38
N MET A 64 -9.39 3.18 -1.83
CA MET A 64 -10.37 2.43 -2.62
C MET A 64 -11.26 3.33 -3.47
N LYS A 65 -11.71 4.48 -2.93
CA LYS A 65 -12.49 5.46 -3.69
C LYS A 65 -11.70 5.98 -4.89
N ILE A 66 -10.45 6.41 -4.66
CA ILE A 66 -9.54 6.88 -5.72
C ILE A 66 -9.39 5.85 -6.84
N TYR A 67 -9.30 4.55 -6.49
CA TYR A 67 -9.19 3.50 -7.50
C TYR A 67 -10.48 3.30 -8.30
N ARG A 68 -11.65 3.41 -7.66
CA ARG A 68 -12.95 3.23 -8.33
C ARG A 68 -13.36 4.38 -9.24
N GLU A 69 -12.84 5.57 -8.97
CA GLU A 69 -13.15 6.79 -9.73
C GLU A 69 -12.23 7.00 -10.95
N ARG A 70 -11.34 6.05 -11.25
CA ARG A 70 -10.46 6.02 -12.41
C ARG A 70 -10.93 5.03 -13.46
#